data_AF-A0A6I6HMD4-F1
#
_entry.id   AF-A0A6I6HMD4-F1
#
_cell.length_a   1.000
_cell.length_b   1.000
_cell.length_c   1.000
_cell.angle_alpha   90.00
_cell.angle_beta   90.00
_cell.angle_gamma   90.00
#
_symmetry.space_group_name_H-M   'P 1'
#
loop_
_entity.id
_entity.type
_entity.pdbx_description
1 polymer ?
#
loop_
_entity_poly.entity_id
_entity_poly.type
_entity_poly.pdbx_seq_one_letter_code
_entity_poly.pdbx_strand_id
1 'polypeptide(L)'
;MGTHAKRIAFPLLFLLSLATGSTWAGKITCIPGANSGTASPLNSIRRISIDEHSRTVNMDVVRSRTKDTETMGKLRADLVNMEDNQSGEPVYVFNSIPTVGVETTSLFKLFKTTEWRLISAGVTFVNKVPALRAVEQSVVFDCKRSDLG
;
A
#
# COMPACT_ATOMS: atom_id res chain seq x y z
N MET A 1 48.28 -18.45 -41.56
CA MET A 1 48.10 -17.03 -41.18
C MET A 1 47.07 -16.41 -42.12
N GLY A 2 45.88 -15.95 -41.76
CA GLY A 2 45.08 -15.98 -40.54
C GLY A 2 43.62 -15.92 -41.00
N THR A 3 42.72 -16.62 -40.30
CA THR A 3 41.31 -16.78 -40.64
C THR A 3 40.51 -15.52 -40.29
N HIS A 4 40.01 -14.79 -41.29
CA HIS A 4 39.04 -13.71 -41.06
C HIS A 4 37.63 -14.30 -40.93
N ALA A 5 37.21 -14.53 -39.69
CA ALA A 5 35.84 -14.87 -39.36
C ALA A 5 34.93 -13.66 -39.61
N LYS A 6 34.06 -13.75 -40.62
CA LYS A 6 32.89 -12.87 -40.77
C LYS A 6 31.93 -13.17 -39.63
N ARG A 7 31.83 -12.28 -38.65
CA ARG A 7 30.81 -12.36 -37.59
C ARG A 7 29.43 -12.15 -38.21
N ILE A 8 28.63 -13.22 -38.18
CA ILE A 8 27.22 -13.24 -38.52
C ILE A 8 26.42 -12.58 -37.38
N ALA A 9 25.36 -11.90 -37.81
CA ALA A 9 24.35 -11.18 -37.07
C ALA A 9 23.77 -11.92 -35.85
N PHE A 10 23.53 -11.16 -34.78
CA PHE A 10 22.37 -11.33 -33.91
C PHE A 10 21.91 -9.92 -33.50
N PRO A 11 20.78 -9.41 -34.03
CA PRO A 11 20.24 -8.16 -33.55
C PRO A 11 19.74 -8.40 -32.11
N LEU A 12 20.26 -7.60 -31.18
CA LEU A 12 19.80 -7.47 -29.79
C LEU A 12 18.42 -6.79 -29.74
N LEU A 13 17.48 -7.29 -30.54
CA LEU A 13 16.09 -6.90 -30.62
C LEU A 13 15.28 -8.14 -30.29
N PHE A 14 14.92 -8.28 -29.03
CA PHE A 14 13.71 -8.92 -28.49
C PHE A 14 14.04 -9.30 -27.05
N LEU A 15 13.36 -8.67 -26.09
CA LEU A 15 13.21 -8.99 -24.66
C LEU A 15 13.05 -7.71 -23.80
N LEU A 16 12.63 -6.59 -24.39
CA LEU A 16 11.72 -5.66 -23.71
C LEU A 16 10.34 -6.32 -23.67
N SER A 17 10.23 -7.38 -22.88
CA SER A 17 8.98 -8.04 -22.57
C SER A 17 8.09 -6.98 -21.94
N LEU A 18 6.98 -6.70 -22.62
CA LEU A 18 5.90 -5.89 -22.10
C LEU A 18 5.56 -6.41 -20.69
N ALA A 19 5.87 -5.63 -19.67
CA ALA A 19 5.00 -5.59 -18.51
C ALA A 19 3.73 -4.90 -19.00
N THR A 20 2.82 -5.66 -19.61
CA THR A 20 1.41 -5.31 -19.61
C THR A 20 0.96 -5.37 -18.16
N GLY A 21 1.38 -4.38 -17.35
CA GLY A 21 0.75 -4.11 -16.07
C GLY A 21 -0.69 -3.86 -16.43
N SER A 22 -1.57 -4.74 -15.95
CA SER A 22 -2.99 -4.60 -16.18
C SER A 22 -3.35 -3.20 -15.67
N THR A 23 -3.72 -2.29 -16.57
CA THR A 23 -4.21 -0.96 -16.19
C THR A 23 -5.63 -1.12 -15.69
N TRP A 24 -5.80 -1.92 -14.63
CA TRP A 24 -7.01 -1.86 -13.84
C TRP A 24 -6.90 -0.60 -13.01
N ALA A 25 -7.63 0.42 -13.43
CA ALA A 25 -7.92 1.59 -12.62
C ALA A 25 -9.16 1.28 -11.78
N GLY A 26 -8.97 0.54 -10.68
CA GLY A 26 -10.05 0.14 -9.78
C GLY A 26 -10.11 1.00 -8.53
N LYS A 27 -11.29 1.04 -7.90
CA LYS A 27 -11.43 1.50 -6.52
C LYS A 27 -11.48 0.28 -5.62
N ILE A 28 -10.63 0.23 -4.60
CA ILE A 28 -10.69 -0.83 -3.57
C ILE A 28 -11.11 -0.21 -2.25
N THR A 29 -12.07 -0.85 -1.59
CA THR A 29 -12.49 -0.48 -0.24
C THR A 29 -12.25 -1.65 0.69
N CYS A 30 -11.60 -1.38 1.81
CA CYS A 30 -11.32 -2.35 2.86
C CYS A 30 -11.96 -1.92 4.18
N ILE A 31 -12.51 -2.87 4.91
CA ILE A 31 -13.00 -2.70 6.29
C ILE A 31 -12.29 -3.72 7.21
N PRO A 32 -12.16 -3.46 8.52
CA PRO A 32 -11.57 -4.42 9.44
C PRO A 32 -12.27 -5.77 9.34
N GLY A 33 -11.49 -6.85 9.23
CA GLY A 33 -12.03 -8.20 9.19
C GLY A 33 -12.62 -8.60 10.55
N ALA A 34 -13.58 -9.52 10.54
CA ALA A 34 -14.28 -9.97 11.76
C ALA A 34 -13.35 -10.48 12.88
N ASN A 35 -12.16 -10.98 12.50
CA ASN A 35 -11.17 -11.56 13.41
C ASN A 35 -9.99 -10.61 13.72
N SER A 36 -10.15 -9.31 13.48
CA SER A 36 -9.13 -8.31 13.83
C SER A 36 -9.01 -8.19 15.37
N GLY A 37 -8.02 -8.88 15.94
CA GLY A 37 -7.79 -8.91 17.39
C GLY A 37 -7.52 -7.52 17.97
N THR A 38 -7.96 -7.25 19.20
CA THR A 38 -8.17 -5.90 19.78
C THR A 38 -6.91 -5.09 20.14
N ALA A 39 -5.70 -5.59 19.92
CA ALA A 39 -4.47 -5.00 20.47
C ALA A 39 -3.56 -4.22 19.48
N SER A 40 -3.97 -4.00 18.23
CA SER A 40 -3.18 -3.25 17.24
C SER A 40 -3.63 -1.78 17.11
N PRO A 41 -2.72 -0.80 16.98
CA PRO A 41 -3.05 0.58 16.60
C PRO A 41 -3.84 0.68 15.30
N LEU A 42 -3.69 -0.32 14.41
CA LEU A 42 -4.44 -0.41 13.15
C LEU A 42 -5.93 -0.74 13.37
N ASN A 43 -6.31 -1.20 14.56
CA ASN A 43 -7.72 -1.35 14.93
C ASN A 43 -8.43 -0.01 15.13
N SER A 44 -7.73 1.13 15.06
CA SER A 44 -8.38 2.44 14.96
C SER A 44 -8.95 2.67 13.56
N ILE A 45 -8.41 2.02 12.53
CA ILE A 45 -8.87 2.17 11.15
C ILE A 45 -10.21 1.44 11.00
N ARG A 46 -11.23 2.13 10.47
CA ARG A 46 -12.58 1.61 10.22
C ARG A 46 -12.84 1.37 8.74
N ARG A 47 -12.14 2.10 7.87
CA ARG A 47 -12.25 1.97 6.43
C ARG A 47 -10.98 2.46 5.75
N ILE A 48 -10.61 1.79 4.66
CA ILE A 48 -9.60 2.24 3.72
C ILE A 48 -10.26 2.29 2.35
N SER A 49 -10.13 3.39 1.65
CA SER A 49 -10.59 3.53 0.26
C SER A 49 -9.42 4.02 -0.58
N ILE A 50 -8.97 3.17 -1.49
CA ILE A 50 -7.88 3.45 -2.43
C ILE A 50 -8.50 3.66 -3.80
N ASP A 51 -8.13 4.77 -4.41
CA ASP A 51 -8.44 5.09 -5.79
C ASP A 51 -7.12 5.03 -6.58
N GLU A 52 -6.96 3.96 -7.37
CA GLU A 52 -5.71 3.68 -8.07
C GLU A 52 -5.43 4.69 -9.17
N HIS A 53 -6.49 5.24 -9.80
CA HIS A 53 -6.37 6.22 -10.87
C HIS A 53 -5.81 7.54 -10.37
N SER A 54 -6.38 8.07 -9.30
CA SER A 54 -5.93 9.31 -8.65
C SER A 54 -4.71 9.11 -7.75
N ARG A 55 -4.31 7.85 -7.52
CA ARG A 55 -3.27 7.45 -6.55
C ARG A 55 -3.53 8.00 -5.14
N THR A 56 -4.80 8.08 -4.74
CA THR A 56 -5.19 8.58 -3.43
C THR A 56 -5.70 7.47 -2.52
N VAL A 57 -5.44 7.63 -1.22
CA VAL A 57 -5.94 6.74 -0.19
C VAL A 57 -6.61 7.56 0.91
N ASN A 58 -7.87 7.25 1.20
CA ASN A 58 -8.63 7.84 2.29
C ASN A 58 -8.90 6.78 3.35
N MET A 59 -8.59 7.08 4.59
CA MET A 59 -8.81 6.21 5.73
C MET A 59 -9.72 6.89 6.74
N ASP A 60 -10.77 6.18 7.16
CA ASP A 60 -11.58 6.59 8.31
C ASP A 60 -10.96 5.95 9.55
N VAL A 61 -10.59 6.78 10.53
CA VAL A 61 -9.85 6.36 11.72
C VAL A 61 -10.53 6.86 12.99
N VAL A 62 -10.59 6.04 14.03
CA VAL A 62 -11.05 6.47 15.36
C VAL A 62 -9.96 7.33 16.00
N ARG A 63 -10.23 8.61 16.25
CA ARG A 63 -9.30 9.53 16.92
C ARG A 63 -9.36 9.44 18.43
N SER A 64 -10.55 9.28 18.97
CA SER A 64 -10.77 9.09 20.40
C SER A 64 -11.93 8.14 20.60
N ARG A 65 -11.83 7.32 21.64
CA ARG A 65 -12.87 6.39 22.06
C ARG A 65 -13.14 6.63 23.53
N THR A 66 -14.38 6.91 23.87
CA THR A 66 -14.90 6.84 25.23
C THR A 66 -15.72 5.57 25.38
N LYS A 67 -16.24 5.31 26.59
CA LYS A 67 -17.11 4.15 26.83
C LYS A 67 -18.36 4.16 25.94
N ASP A 68 -18.88 5.37 25.64
CA ASP A 68 -20.18 5.55 25.02
C ASP A 68 -20.09 6.08 23.58
N THR A 69 -18.95 6.64 23.17
CA THR A 69 -18.79 7.29 21.86
C THR A 69 -17.42 7.07 21.22
N GLU A 70 -17.41 6.91 19.90
CA GLU A 70 -16.20 7.00 19.08
C GLU A 70 -16.22 8.31 18.28
N THR A 71 -15.12 9.06 18.34
CA THR A 71 -14.92 10.21 17.46
C THR A 71 -14.16 9.74 16.23
N MET A 72 -14.83 9.79 15.08
CA MET A 72 -14.24 9.49 13.79
C MET A 72 -13.42 10.67 13.26
N GLY A 73 -12.28 10.35 12.66
CA GLY A 73 -11.43 11.26 11.91
C GLY A 73 -11.10 10.68 10.53
N LYS A 74 -10.49 11.52 9.69
CA LYS A 74 -9.99 11.11 8.38
C LYS A 74 -8.47 11.26 8.35
N LEU A 75 -7.82 10.23 7.82
CA LEU A 75 -6.41 10.23 7.48
C LEU A 75 -6.29 10.11 5.96
N ARG A 76 -5.54 11.02 5.35
CA ARG A 76 -5.23 10.95 3.91
C ARG A 76 -3.83 10.36 3.74
N ALA A 77 -3.66 9.61 2.67
CA ALA A 77 -2.39 9.04 2.27
C ALA A 77 -2.29 9.04 0.74
N ASP A 78 -1.06 9.06 0.25
CA ASP A 78 -0.76 8.94 -1.17
C ASP A 78 -0.40 7.49 -1.48
N LEU A 79 -0.94 6.95 -2.57
CA LEU A 79 -0.55 5.64 -3.09
C LEU A 79 0.81 5.78 -3.78
N VAL A 80 1.85 5.35 -3.08
CA VAL A 80 3.25 5.51 -3.51
C VAL A 80 3.64 4.43 -4.51
N ASN A 81 3.18 3.20 -4.29
CA ASN A 81 3.48 2.07 -5.15
C ASN A 81 2.32 1.08 -5.24
N MET A 82 2.23 0.40 -6.38
CA MET A 82 1.34 -0.72 -6.63
C MET A 82 2.15 -1.78 -7.36
N GLU A 83 2.33 -2.92 -6.72
CA GLU A 83 3.10 -4.05 -7.28
C GLU A 83 2.17 -5.25 -7.45
N ASP A 84 2.28 -5.96 -8.57
CA ASP A 84 1.59 -7.23 -8.72
C ASP A 84 2.34 -8.32 -7.94
N ASN A 85 1.66 -9.01 -7.03
CA ASN A 85 2.25 -10.19 -6.42
C ASN A 85 2.20 -11.38 -7.40
N GLN A 86 3.00 -12.41 -7.15
CA GLN A 86 3.01 -13.66 -7.93
C GLN A 86 1.63 -14.34 -8.00
N SER A 87 0.70 -14.00 -7.09
CA SER A 87 -0.68 -14.48 -7.08
C SER A 87 -1.64 -13.67 -7.99
N GLY A 88 -1.17 -12.63 -8.67
CA GLY A 88 -2.00 -11.72 -9.47
C GLY A 88 -2.82 -10.71 -8.66
N GLU A 89 -2.61 -10.64 -7.35
CA GLU A 89 -3.27 -9.68 -6.47
C GLU A 89 -2.33 -8.51 -6.18
N PRO A 90 -2.82 -7.25 -6.22
CA PRO A 90 -1.98 -6.08 -6.04
C PRO A 90 -1.54 -5.91 -4.58
N VAL A 91 -0.32 -5.38 -4.44
CA VAL A 91 0.27 -4.90 -3.19
C VAL A 91 0.25 -3.38 -3.24
N TYR A 92 -0.49 -2.76 -2.33
CA TYR A 92 -0.56 -1.31 -2.22
C TYR A 92 0.39 -0.83 -1.13
N VAL A 93 1.23 0.13 -1.48
CA VAL A 93 2.08 0.84 -0.54
C VAL A 93 1.67 2.31 -0.53
N PHE A 94 1.26 2.82 0.63
CA PHE A 94 0.82 4.20 0.77
C PHE A 94 1.44 4.88 1.98
N ASN A 95 1.67 6.19 1.84
CA ASN A 95 2.30 7.03 2.84
C ASN A 95 1.29 8.05 3.36
N SER A 96 1.08 8.11 4.68
CA SER A 96 0.22 9.13 5.26
C SER A 96 0.73 10.52 4.92
N ILE A 97 -0.19 11.42 4.59
CA ILE A 97 0.11 12.84 4.48
C ILE A 97 0.27 13.37 5.91
N PRO A 98 1.46 13.86 6.31
CA PRO A 98 1.68 14.36 7.66
C PRO A 98 0.73 15.52 7.96
N THR A 99 0.16 15.51 9.16
CA THR A 99 -0.56 16.70 9.67
C THR A 99 0.48 17.71 10.16
N VAL A 100 0.23 19.00 9.96
CA VAL A 100 1.14 20.08 10.42
C VAL A 100 1.45 19.90 11.91
N GLY A 101 2.73 19.94 12.27
CA GLY A 101 3.20 19.73 13.65
C GLY A 101 3.39 18.26 14.05
N VAL A 102 3.20 17.30 13.15
CA VAL A 102 3.46 15.87 13.40
C VAL A 102 4.76 15.45 12.71
N GLU A 103 5.74 15.01 13.51
CA GLU A 103 7.08 14.62 13.03
C GLU A 103 7.19 13.15 12.59
N THR A 104 6.14 12.36 12.85
CA THR A 104 6.07 10.94 12.45
C THR A 104 5.12 10.78 11.27
N THR A 105 5.59 10.19 10.18
CA THR A 105 4.73 9.69 9.10
C THR A 105 4.52 8.19 9.25
N SER A 106 3.34 7.70 8.87
CA SER A 106 3.03 6.27 8.82
C SER A 106 3.07 5.78 7.38
N LEU A 107 3.89 4.77 7.14
CA LEU A 107 3.86 3.97 5.92
C LEU A 107 2.92 2.79 6.14
N PHE A 108 2.20 2.42 5.10
CA PHE A 108 1.27 1.30 5.12
C PHE A 108 1.53 0.39 3.93
N LYS A 109 1.35 -0.91 4.17
CA LYS A 109 1.37 -1.94 3.13
C LYS A 109 0.09 -2.78 3.27
N LEU A 110 -0.74 -2.74 2.23
CA LEU A 110 -1.93 -3.58 2.10
C LEU A 110 -1.66 -4.64 1.02
N PHE A 111 -1.80 -5.90 1.37
CA PHE A 111 -1.48 -7.01 0.47
C PHE A 111 -2.37 -8.21 0.77
N LYS A 112 -2.60 -9.05 -0.23
CA LYS A 112 -3.35 -10.29 -0.06
C LYS A 112 -2.41 -11.47 0.04
N THR A 113 -2.66 -12.32 1.03
CA THR A 113 -2.07 -13.68 1.12
C THR A 113 -3.22 -14.67 0.95
N THR A 114 -3.65 -15.32 2.03
CA THR A 114 -4.97 -15.96 2.11
C THR A 114 -6.07 -14.92 2.32
N GLU A 115 -5.81 -13.97 3.21
CA GLU A 115 -6.66 -12.82 3.53
C GLU A 115 -5.94 -11.51 3.19
N TRP A 116 -6.70 -10.42 3.06
CA TRP A 116 -6.09 -9.09 2.95
C TRP A 116 -5.52 -8.68 4.30
N ARG A 117 -4.29 -8.19 4.27
CA ARG A 117 -3.52 -7.83 5.45
C ARG A 117 -2.96 -6.43 5.30
N LEU A 118 -3.13 -5.65 6.36
CA LEU A 118 -2.52 -4.34 6.52
C LEU A 118 -1.38 -4.42 7.53
N ILE A 119 -0.23 -3.88 7.18
CA ILE A 119 0.90 -3.61 8.08
C ILE A 119 1.17 -2.11 8.04
N SER A 120 1.65 -1.56 9.14
CA SER A 120 2.11 -0.17 9.21
C SER A 120 3.49 -0.06 9.82
N ALA A 121 4.23 0.94 9.39
CA ALA A 121 5.50 1.33 9.97
C ALA A 121 5.49 2.83 10.27
N GLY A 122 5.84 3.20 11.50
CA GLY A 122 6.06 4.60 11.87
C GLY A 122 7.48 5.02 11.48
N VAL A 123 7.61 6.10 10.74
CA VAL A 123 8.88 6.68 10.30
C VAL A 123 8.98 8.11 10.78
N THR A 124 10.11 8.46 11.40
CA THR A 124 10.45 9.83 11.81
C THR A 124 11.66 10.31 11.02
N PHE A 125 11.83 11.62 10.86
CA PHE A 125 13.01 12.18 10.21
C PHE A 125 13.93 12.84 11.23
N VAL A 126 15.12 12.27 11.43
CA VAL A 126 16.16 12.84 12.29
C VAL A 126 17.25 13.40 11.38
N ASN A 127 17.48 14.72 11.43
CA ASN A 127 18.45 15.38 10.55
C ASN A 127 18.24 15.07 9.05
N LYS A 128 16.97 15.02 8.61
CA LYS A 128 16.56 14.65 7.23
C LYS A 128 16.83 13.18 6.85
N VAL A 129 17.25 12.34 7.78
CA VAL A 129 17.42 10.90 7.58
C VAL A 129 16.17 10.18 8.12
N PRO A 130 15.49 9.33 7.32
CA PRO A 130 14.37 8.55 7.80
C PRO A 130 14.85 7.49 8.79
N ALA A 131 14.24 7.46 9.97
CA ALA A 131 14.46 6.49 11.03
C ALA A 131 13.17 5.73 11.31
N LEU A 132 13.25 4.41 11.29
CA LEU A 132 12.13 3.53 11.63
C LEU A 132 11.88 3.58 13.14
N ARG A 133 10.65 3.92 13.54
CA ARG A 133 10.24 4.05 14.94
C ARG A 133 9.57 2.78 15.46
N ALA A 134 8.66 2.22 14.67
CA ALA A 134 7.87 1.06 15.02
C ALA A 134 7.39 0.33 13.77
N VAL A 135 7.14 -0.97 13.88
CA VAL A 135 6.43 -1.78 12.89
C VAL A 135 5.29 -2.46 13.60
N GLU A 136 4.07 -2.17 13.16
CA GLU A 136 2.86 -2.73 13.74
C GLU A 136 2.61 -4.16 13.25
N GLN A 137 1.98 -4.97 14.09
CA GLN A 137 1.56 -6.30 13.69
C GLN A 137 0.49 -6.22 12.59
N SER A 138 0.57 -7.18 11.67
CA SER A 138 -0.40 -7.32 10.58
C SER A 138 -1.81 -7.56 11.12
N VAL A 139 -2.77 -6.81 10.60
CA VAL A 139 -4.20 -7.01 10.87
C VAL A 139 -4.95 -7.39 9.60
N VAL A 140 -6.01 -8.16 9.76
CA VAL A 140 -6.85 -8.63 8.64
C VAL A 140 -7.90 -7.58 8.28
N PHE A 141 -8.06 -7.37 6.99
CA PHE A 141 -9.10 -6.55 6.40
C PHE A 141 -9.92 -7.37 5.41
N ASP A 142 -11.18 -7.00 5.23
CA ASP A 142 -12.03 -7.49 4.15
C ASP A 142 -12.08 -6.42 3.06
N CYS A 143 -11.38 -6.68 1.95
CA CYS A 143 -11.32 -5.75 0.82
C CYS A 143 -12.21 -6.21 -0.33
N LYS A 144 -12.93 -5.25 -0.92
CA LYS A 144 -13.71 -5.43 -2.14
C LYS A 144 -13.24 -4.44 -3.20
N ARG A 145 -13.00 -4.96 -4.40
CA ARG A 145 -12.74 -4.16 -5.59
C ARG A 145 -14.08 -3.75 -6.20
N SER A 146 -14.18 -2.50 -6.60
CA SER A 146 -15.27 -1.96 -7.41
C SER A 146 -14.70 -1.60 -8.76
N ASP A 147 -15.20 -2.26 -9.80
CA ASP A 147 -14.82 -2.02 -11.20
C ASP A 147 -15.57 -0.82 -11.80
N LEU A 148 -16.46 -0.20 -11.03
CA LEU A 148 -17.22 0.98 -11.45
C LEU A 148 -16.43 2.26 -11.16
N GLY A 149 -15.89 2.83 -12.23
CA GLY A 149 -15.53 4.24 -12.35
C GLY A 149 -16.76 5.11 -12.48
#